data_AF-A0A950MK63-F1
#
_entry.id   AF-A0A950MK63-F1
#
_cell.length_a   1.000
_cell.length_b   1.000
_cell.length_c   1.000
_cell.angle_alpha   90.00
_cell.angle_beta   90.00
_cell.angle_gamma   90.00
#
_symmetry.space_group_name_H-M   'P 1'
#
loop_
_entity.id
_entity.type
_entity.pdbx_description
1 polymer ?
#
loop_
_entity_poly.entity_id
_entity_poly.type
_entity_poly.pdbx_seq_one_letter_code
_entity_poly.pdbx_strand_id
1 'polypeptide(L)'
;MKTVLRPSVVSAACVASLCACSFSFSTAKAATSPQPAPPPHAVVVPGPLRSFLRMAGISQKIPPDEVLPLLARNVILRGYENDSETEFLILLDRYVHQARELQALAGAAQEIRIANCADAANLIHILGYQLRQPCGQKGNALVTANPERAFLTTDSGFPLTALEEAVDKDGPFSYYFPSTAVPVLFHESTWVQISTQKRRHEGNLIDVILHDRDVARLYSAMAKIDSETGLSLVESPGLGKLLSVGGVLNFYGSQLCIRSGRVIVPGGSDAEAGWTDLVGASPRSPADFITHLMAKDNGWLAVYYDVLARVDLTQQRHLTQSPRLRQLYDAYRSAGIEPSSIRSVFRKGSELLVL
;
A
#
# COMPACT_ATOMS: atom_id res chain seq x y z
N MET A 1 -36.56 -71.72 7.54
CA MET A 1 -36.15 -73.00 8.16
C MET A 1 -34.70 -73.27 7.79
N LYS A 2 -33.95 -73.83 8.75
CA LYS A 2 -32.57 -74.39 8.70
C LYS A 2 -32.20 -74.89 7.27
N THR A 3 -30.98 -74.79 6.74
CA THR A 3 -29.74 -75.36 7.28
C THR A 3 -28.55 -74.98 6.37
N VAL A 4 -27.37 -75.00 6.98
CA VAL A 4 -25.99 -74.87 6.49
C VAL A 4 -25.62 -75.75 5.29
N LEU A 5 -24.72 -75.27 4.42
CA LEU A 5 -23.72 -76.10 3.71
C LEU A 5 -22.54 -75.25 3.21
N ARG A 6 -21.33 -75.59 3.67
CA ARG A 6 -20.03 -75.23 3.06
C ARG A 6 -19.59 -76.39 2.14
N PRO A 7 -18.84 -76.09 1.07
CA PRO A 7 -17.46 -76.60 0.93
C PRO A 7 -16.51 -75.48 0.43
N SER A 8 -15.29 -75.28 0.94
CA SER A 8 -14.08 -76.12 0.94
C SER A 8 -13.33 -76.16 -0.41
N VAL A 9 -12.27 -75.31 -0.48
CA VAL A 9 -10.90 -75.48 -1.06
C VAL A 9 -10.83 -75.64 -2.61
N VAL A 10 -9.98 -74.97 -3.41
CA VAL A 10 -8.50 -75.08 -3.53
C VAL A 10 -7.94 -74.02 -4.51
N SER A 11 -6.79 -73.45 -4.13
CA SER A 11 -5.66 -72.84 -4.88
C SER A 11 -5.87 -71.86 -6.04
N ALA A 12 -5.19 -70.71 -5.96
CA ALA A 12 -3.96 -70.50 -6.72
C ALA A 12 -3.17 -69.29 -6.20
N ALA A 13 -1.86 -69.45 -6.19
CA ALA A 13 -0.85 -68.57 -5.64
C ALA A 13 -0.78 -67.19 -6.31
N CYS A 14 -0.47 -66.17 -5.52
CA CYS A 14 0.21 -64.98 -6.02
C CYS A 14 1.20 -64.49 -4.97
N VAL A 15 2.46 -64.44 -5.38
CA VAL A 15 3.64 -64.08 -4.59
C VAL A 15 3.61 -62.56 -4.35
N ALA A 16 3.66 -62.12 -3.10
CA ALA A 16 3.92 -60.73 -2.75
C ALA A 16 4.99 -60.68 -1.66
N SER A 17 6.15 -60.16 -2.06
CA SER A 17 7.33 -59.95 -1.22
C SER A 17 7.04 -58.82 -0.21
N LEU A 18 7.02 -59.14 1.08
CA LEU A 18 6.93 -58.18 2.18
C LEU A 18 8.35 -57.85 2.65
N CYS A 19 8.81 -56.65 2.33
CA CYS A 19 10.01 -56.07 2.92
C CYS A 19 9.60 -55.30 4.20
N ALA A 20 10.10 -55.77 5.34
CA ALA A 20 9.89 -55.15 6.64
C ALA A 20 10.79 -53.91 6.79
N CYS A 21 10.22 -52.75 7.13
CA CYS A 21 10.96 -51.63 7.67
C CYS A 21 10.39 -51.24 9.03
N SER A 22 11.23 -51.43 10.05
CA SER A 22 11.01 -51.13 11.45
C SER A 22 10.82 -49.62 11.68
N PHE A 23 9.76 -49.25 12.39
CA PHE A 23 9.56 -47.87 12.84
C PHE A 23 10.38 -47.60 14.12
N SER A 24 11.45 -46.82 14.00
CA SER A 24 12.10 -46.17 15.13
C SER A 24 11.50 -44.78 15.32
N PHE A 25 10.78 -44.57 16.42
CA PHE A 25 10.32 -43.24 16.82
C PHE A 25 11.51 -42.41 17.34
N SER A 26 11.94 -41.43 16.54
CA SER A 26 12.87 -40.39 16.98
C SER A 26 12.07 -39.19 17.47
N THR A 27 12.25 -38.82 18.73
CA THR A 27 11.68 -37.61 19.34
C THR A 27 12.31 -36.37 18.70
N ALA A 28 11.56 -35.71 17.82
CA ALA A 28 11.98 -34.47 17.18
C ALA A 28 11.88 -33.30 18.18
N LYS A 29 13.04 -32.70 18.46
CA LYS A 29 13.23 -31.47 19.23
C LYS A 29 12.56 -30.31 18.45
N ALA A 30 11.74 -29.51 19.14
CA ALA A 30 11.02 -28.39 18.55
C ALA A 30 12.00 -27.42 17.83
N ALA A 31 11.84 -27.31 16.51
CA ALA A 31 12.57 -26.35 15.71
C ALA A 31 11.92 -24.97 15.86
N THR A 32 12.69 -24.00 16.32
CA THR A 32 12.37 -22.58 16.24
C THR A 32 12.15 -22.23 14.77
N SER A 33 10.93 -21.80 14.43
CA SER A 33 10.58 -21.31 13.10
C SER A 33 11.52 -20.17 12.69
N PRO A 34 12.16 -20.21 11.50
CA PRO A 34 12.94 -19.09 11.02
C PRO A 34 12.00 -17.90 10.77
N GLN A 35 12.31 -16.75 11.37
CA GLN A 35 11.66 -15.49 11.04
C GLN A 35 11.87 -15.23 9.53
N PRO A 36 10.80 -14.96 8.74
CA PRO A 36 10.94 -14.72 7.31
C PRO A 36 11.91 -13.56 7.09
N ALA A 37 12.90 -13.76 6.20
CA ALA A 37 13.75 -12.67 5.75
C ALA A 37 12.87 -11.55 5.19
N PRO A 38 13.16 -10.26 5.50
CA PRO A 38 12.38 -9.16 4.97
C PRO A 38 12.39 -9.21 3.43
N PRO A 39 11.26 -8.86 2.78
CA PRO A 39 11.21 -8.83 1.33
C PRO A 39 12.30 -7.92 0.78
N PRO A 40 12.83 -8.19 -0.43
CA PRO A 40 14.05 -7.55 -0.96
C PRO A 40 13.97 -6.02 -1.03
N HIS A 41 12.79 -5.43 -0.90
CA HIS A 41 12.56 -4.01 -0.70
C HIS A 41 11.42 -3.84 0.31
N ALA A 42 11.74 -3.39 1.52
CA ALA A 42 10.75 -3.22 2.58
C ALA A 42 11.00 -1.91 3.34
N VAL A 43 9.93 -1.30 3.84
CA VAL A 43 9.99 -0.19 4.79
C VAL A 43 9.45 -0.66 6.13
N VAL A 44 10.00 -0.13 7.21
CA VAL A 44 9.58 -0.45 8.57
C VAL A 44 8.43 0.48 8.98
N VAL A 45 7.26 -0.10 9.24
CA VAL A 45 6.13 0.55 9.88
C VAL A 45 6.36 0.57 11.40
N PRO A 46 6.35 1.74 12.06
CA PRO A 46 6.54 1.83 13.49
C PRO A 46 5.32 1.31 14.26
N GLY A 47 5.60 0.52 15.30
CA GLY A 47 4.58 -0.11 16.14
C GLY A 47 3.79 -1.22 15.43
N PRO A 48 2.85 -1.85 16.17
CA PRO A 48 2.09 -2.98 15.68
C PRO A 48 1.34 -2.64 14.39
N LEU A 49 1.48 -3.48 13.36
CA LEU A 49 0.83 -3.25 12.06
C LEU A 49 -0.68 -3.02 12.21
N ARG A 50 -1.35 -3.77 13.11
CA ARG A 50 -2.78 -3.60 13.40
C ARG A 50 -3.15 -2.17 13.80
N SER A 51 -2.34 -1.55 14.65
CA SER A 51 -2.54 -0.19 15.15
C SER A 51 -2.33 0.82 14.01
N PHE A 52 -1.25 0.66 13.23
CA PHE A 52 -1.01 1.51 12.06
C PHE A 52 -2.13 1.43 11.04
N LEU A 53 -2.58 0.22 10.66
CA LEU A 53 -3.67 0.04 9.69
C LEU A 53 -4.97 0.69 10.18
N ARG A 54 -5.27 0.58 11.48
CA ARG A 54 -6.45 1.23 12.08
C ARG A 54 -6.37 2.75 11.93
N MET A 55 -5.25 3.35 12.31
CA MET A 55 -5.04 4.81 12.21
C MET A 55 -5.04 5.29 10.75
N ALA A 56 -4.47 4.50 9.83
CA ALA A 56 -4.43 4.80 8.40
C ALA A 56 -5.78 4.58 7.69
N GLY A 57 -6.80 4.07 8.40
CA GLY A 57 -8.11 3.75 7.80
C GLY A 57 -8.05 2.61 6.78
N ILE A 58 -7.16 1.64 7.01
CA ILE A 58 -6.91 0.47 6.15
C ILE A 58 -7.46 -0.78 6.83
N SER A 59 -8.09 -1.67 6.05
CA SER A 59 -8.59 -2.95 6.55
C SER A 59 -7.46 -3.83 7.09
N GLN A 60 -7.66 -4.48 8.24
CA GLN A 60 -6.68 -5.39 8.85
C GLN A 60 -6.55 -6.74 8.11
N LYS A 61 -7.36 -6.96 7.06
CA LYS A 61 -7.37 -8.20 6.26
C LYS A 61 -6.65 -8.06 4.92
N ILE A 62 -6.03 -6.90 4.66
CA ILE A 62 -5.29 -6.67 3.43
C ILE A 62 -3.93 -7.37 3.45
N PRO A 63 -3.43 -7.83 2.29
CA PRO A 63 -2.10 -8.42 2.22
C PRO A 63 -1.02 -7.34 2.39
N PRO A 64 0.19 -7.68 2.89
CA PRO A 64 1.22 -6.68 3.24
C PRO A 64 1.65 -5.75 2.09
N ASP A 65 1.64 -6.25 0.85
CA ASP A 65 1.99 -5.50 -0.35
C ASP A 65 0.96 -4.42 -0.73
N GLU A 66 -0.28 -4.51 -0.22
CA GLU A 66 -1.31 -3.50 -0.40
C GLU A 66 -1.25 -2.37 0.66
N VAL A 67 -0.45 -2.50 1.72
CA VAL A 67 -0.39 -1.52 2.82
C VAL A 67 0.00 -0.12 2.31
N LEU A 68 1.13 0.00 1.62
CA LEU A 68 1.63 1.30 1.13
C LEU A 68 0.79 1.89 -0.01
N PRO A 69 0.34 1.09 -1.01
CA PRO A 69 -0.60 1.60 -2.01
C PRO A 69 -1.90 2.16 -1.39
N LEU A 70 -2.46 1.48 -0.39
CA LEU A 70 -3.67 1.93 0.29
C LEU A 70 -3.41 3.14 1.19
N LEU A 71 -2.25 3.20 1.86
CA LEU A 71 -1.82 4.38 2.61
C LEU A 71 -1.75 5.60 1.70
N ALA A 72 -1.01 5.49 0.59
CA ALA A 72 -0.87 6.56 -0.39
C ALA A 72 -2.24 7.01 -0.94
N ARG A 73 -3.11 6.05 -1.29
CA ARG A 73 -4.48 6.33 -1.72
C ARG A 73 -5.28 7.10 -0.65
N ASN A 74 -5.22 6.67 0.61
CA ASN A 74 -5.97 7.31 1.69
C ASN A 74 -5.44 8.72 1.99
N VAL A 75 -4.12 8.95 1.94
CA VAL A 75 -3.54 10.30 2.05
C VAL A 75 -4.04 11.21 0.93
N ILE A 76 -4.11 10.73 -0.32
CA ILE A 76 -4.60 11.53 -1.44
C ILE A 76 -6.08 11.92 -1.27
N LEU A 77 -6.90 10.97 -0.82
CA LEU A 77 -8.36 11.11 -0.77
C LEU A 77 -8.86 11.81 0.49
N ARG A 78 -8.17 11.63 1.61
CA ARG A 78 -8.62 12.08 2.93
C ARG A 78 -7.64 13.00 3.62
N GLY A 79 -6.38 13.05 3.19
CA GLY A 79 -5.33 13.77 3.91
C GLY A 79 -5.31 15.28 3.65
N TYR A 80 -5.95 15.75 2.57
CA TYR A 80 -5.95 17.17 2.21
C TYR A 80 -7.34 17.64 1.80
N GLU A 81 -7.72 18.82 2.27
CA GLU A 81 -8.92 19.56 1.85
C GLU A 81 -8.52 21.02 1.61
N ASN A 82 -8.82 21.56 0.41
CA ASN A 82 -8.42 22.92 0.00
C ASN A 82 -6.93 23.23 0.27
N ASP A 83 -6.06 22.27 -0.06
CA ASP A 83 -4.60 22.30 0.15
C ASP A 83 -4.13 22.41 1.62
N SER A 84 -5.05 22.24 2.57
CA SER A 84 -4.74 22.14 4.00
C SER A 84 -4.77 20.68 4.45
N GLU A 85 -3.89 20.31 5.37
CA GLU A 85 -3.89 18.98 5.99
C GLU A 85 -5.19 18.79 6.79
N THR A 86 -5.83 17.64 6.63
CA THR A 86 -7.02 17.31 7.41
C THR A 86 -6.64 16.72 8.76
N GLU A 87 -7.59 16.69 9.69
CA GLU A 87 -7.40 16.03 10.98
C GLU A 87 -7.00 14.55 10.82
N PHE A 88 -7.48 13.86 9.77
CA PHE A 88 -7.04 12.50 9.46
C PHE A 88 -5.53 12.40 9.25
N LEU A 89 -4.95 13.31 8.45
CA LEU A 89 -3.51 13.28 8.17
C LEU A 89 -2.69 13.70 9.40
N ILE A 90 -3.14 14.73 10.10
CA ILE A 90 -2.51 15.22 11.33
C ILE A 90 -2.44 14.12 12.39
N LEU A 91 -3.55 13.40 12.63
CA LEU A 91 -3.59 12.30 13.60
C LEU A 91 -2.73 11.11 13.17
N LEU A 92 -2.73 10.77 11.88
CA LEU A 92 -1.90 9.67 11.37
C LEU A 92 -0.40 9.99 11.50
N ASP A 93 0.01 11.21 11.17
CA ASP A 93 1.39 11.67 11.34
C ASP A 93 1.81 11.66 12.82
N ARG A 94 0.98 12.21 13.71
CA ARG A 94 1.23 12.19 15.15
C ARG A 94 1.28 10.77 15.71
N TYR A 95 0.44 9.85 15.22
CA TYR A 95 0.53 8.44 15.59
C TYR A 95 1.88 7.83 15.20
N VAL A 96 2.37 8.10 13.98
CA VAL A 96 3.66 7.58 13.51
C VAL A 96 4.80 8.04 14.43
N HIS A 97 4.80 9.33 14.83
CA HIS A 97 5.77 9.87 15.79
C HIS A 97 5.66 9.20 17.17
N GLN A 98 4.45 9.12 17.74
CA GLN A 98 4.23 8.47 19.03
C GLN A 98 4.62 6.98 19.00
N ALA A 99 4.34 6.27 17.90
CA ALA A 99 4.71 4.88 17.72
C ALA A 99 6.23 4.70 17.67
N ARG A 100 7.00 5.65 17.10
CA ARG A 100 8.47 5.63 17.15
C ARG A 100 9.00 5.80 18.58
N GLU A 101 8.41 6.71 19.36
CA GLU A 101 8.76 6.87 20.78
C GLU A 101 8.49 5.59 21.59
N LEU A 102 7.33 4.96 21.38
CA LEU A 102 6.99 3.66 21.99
C LEU A 102 7.91 2.52 21.51
N GLN A 103 8.31 2.54 20.24
CA GLN A 103 9.25 1.58 19.68
C GLN A 103 10.62 1.68 20.34
N ALA A 104 11.07 2.90 20.66
CA ALA A 104 12.31 3.12 21.39
C ALA A 104 12.26 2.52 22.80
N LEU A 105 11.11 2.61 23.50
CA LEU A 105 10.89 1.92 24.77
C LEU A 105 10.88 0.40 24.64
N ALA A 106 10.31 -0.14 23.56
CA ALA A 106 10.26 -1.58 23.29
C ALA A 106 11.64 -2.18 22.98
N GLY A 107 12.55 -1.37 22.42
CA GLY A 107 13.91 -1.75 22.10
C GLY A 107 14.02 -2.95 21.14
N ALA A 108 15.15 -3.66 21.21
CA ALA A 108 15.40 -4.84 20.38
C ALA A 108 14.47 -6.02 20.70
N ALA A 109 13.92 -6.07 21.91
CA ALA A 109 12.97 -7.09 22.33
C ALA A 109 11.58 -6.92 21.69
N GLN A 110 11.30 -5.76 21.08
CA GLN A 110 10.00 -5.44 20.50
C GLN A 110 8.87 -5.57 21.52
N GLU A 111 9.18 -5.35 22.81
CA GLU A 111 8.26 -5.50 23.91
C GLU A 111 8.49 -4.39 24.93
N ILE A 112 7.44 -3.64 25.23
CA ILE A 112 7.45 -2.62 26.27
C ILE A 112 7.29 -3.34 27.61
N ARG A 113 8.25 -3.16 28.51
CA ARG A 113 8.28 -3.79 29.82
C ARG A 113 8.40 -2.75 30.93
N ILE A 114 7.57 -2.89 31.94
CA ILE A 114 7.60 -2.11 33.18
C ILE A 114 7.59 -3.12 34.33
N ALA A 115 8.49 -2.95 35.31
CA ALA A 115 8.55 -3.86 36.45
C ALA A 115 7.59 -3.47 37.58
N ASN A 116 7.40 -2.16 37.79
CA ASN A 116 6.60 -1.58 38.88
C ASN A 116 6.12 -0.17 38.48
N CYS A 117 5.30 0.47 39.31
CA CYS A 117 4.73 1.79 39.01
C CYS A 117 5.79 2.88 38.80
N ALA A 118 6.92 2.83 39.51
CA ALA A 118 7.97 3.85 39.41
C ALA A 118 8.64 3.86 38.03
N ASP A 119 8.73 2.70 37.38
CA ASP A 119 9.31 2.56 36.04
C ASP A 119 8.34 2.98 34.91
N ALA A 120 7.06 3.23 35.23
CA ALA A 120 6.01 3.52 34.25
C ALA A 120 5.99 4.97 33.76
N ALA A 121 6.71 5.89 34.42
CA ALA A 121 6.58 7.33 34.21
C ALA A 121 6.79 7.75 32.74
N ASN A 122 7.84 7.23 32.09
CA ASN A 122 8.14 7.58 30.70
C ASN A 122 7.08 7.03 29.72
N LEU A 123 6.63 5.77 29.92
CA LEU A 123 5.56 5.19 29.11
C LEU A 123 4.28 6.02 29.24
N ILE A 124 3.84 6.29 30.47
CA ILE A 124 2.61 7.04 30.77
C ILE A 124 2.66 8.43 30.12
N HIS A 125 3.81 9.11 30.20
CA HIS A 125 4.03 10.39 29.53
C HIS A 125 3.91 10.28 28.00
N ILE A 126 4.56 9.27 27.39
CA ILE A 126 4.48 9.04 25.94
C ILE A 126 3.04 8.75 25.51
N LEU A 127 2.26 8.05 26.33
CA LEU A 127 0.86 7.76 26.06
C LEU A 127 -0.08 8.97 26.26
N GLY A 128 0.41 10.09 26.82
CA GLY A 128 -0.38 11.30 27.06
C GLY A 128 -1.14 11.31 28.38
N TYR A 129 -0.78 10.44 29.32
CA TYR A 129 -1.40 10.34 30.63
C TYR A 129 -0.46 10.80 31.74
N GLN A 130 -0.99 10.91 32.94
CA GLN A 130 -0.26 11.06 34.19
C GLN A 130 -0.98 10.28 35.29
N LEU A 131 -0.28 9.96 36.37
CA LEU A 131 -0.91 9.36 37.53
C LEU A 131 -1.72 10.41 38.31
N ARG A 132 -2.92 10.04 38.75
CA ARG A 132 -3.72 10.87 39.67
C ARG A 132 -3.00 11.06 41.00
N GLN A 133 -2.41 9.99 41.51
CA GLN A 133 -1.64 9.99 42.76
C GLN A 133 -0.24 9.41 42.52
N PRO A 134 0.74 9.68 43.40
CA PRO A 134 2.05 9.04 43.32
C PRO A 134 1.94 7.52 43.47
N CYS A 135 2.90 6.79 42.91
CA CYS A 135 3.04 5.35 43.12
C CYS A 135 3.03 4.98 44.62
N GLY A 136 2.33 3.89 44.96
CA GLY A 136 2.20 3.40 46.33
C GLY A 136 1.02 3.97 47.13
N GLN A 137 0.25 4.92 46.58
CA GLN A 137 -1.03 5.35 47.14
C GLN A 137 -2.18 4.55 46.52
N LYS A 138 -3.20 4.21 47.32
CA LYS A 138 -4.35 3.41 46.88
C LYS A 138 -5.28 4.22 45.96
N GLY A 139 -5.80 3.57 44.93
CA GLY A 139 -6.71 4.20 43.98
C GLY A 139 -5.96 5.00 42.92
N ASN A 140 -4.85 4.45 42.46
CA ASN A 140 -4.06 5.05 41.39
C ASN A 140 -4.84 4.87 40.08
N ALA A 141 -5.03 5.98 39.38
CA ALA A 141 -5.73 6.01 38.11
C ALA A 141 -4.95 6.85 37.11
N LEU A 142 -5.06 6.50 35.83
CA LEU A 142 -4.48 7.28 34.75
C LEU A 142 -5.43 8.43 34.40
N VAL A 143 -4.89 9.65 34.40
CA VAL A 143 -5.63 10.86 34.01
C VAL A 143 -4.98 11.45 32.79
N THR A 144 -5.78 11.92 31.84
CA THR A 144 -5.28 12.58 30.64
C THR A 144 -4.44 13.81 31.01
N ALA A 145 -3.18 13.83 30.57
CA ALA A 145 -2.26 14.96 30.71
C ALA A 145 -2.10 15.71 29.38
N ASN A 146 -2.03 14.97 28.28
CA ASN A 146 -2.02 15.50 26.92
C ASN A 146 -3.16 14.84 26.11
N PRO A 147 -4.26 15.57 25.84
CA PRO A 147 -5.42 15.04 25.13
C PRO A 147 -5.09 14.51 23.72
N GLU A 148 -4.18 15.14 22.99
CA GLU A 148 -3.80 14.71 21.64
C GLU A 148 -3.11 13.34 21.67
N ARG A 149 -2.15 13.15 22.58
CA ARG A 149 -1.44 11.87 22.75
C ARG A 149 -2.35 10.78 23.34
N ALA A 150 -3.21 11.13 24.30
CA ALA A 150 -4.17 10.20 24.90
C ALA A 150 -5.21 9.70 23.90
N PHE A 151 -5.66 10.57 22.99
CA PHE A 151 -6.54 10.20 21.88
C PHE A 151 -5.89 9.13 21.02
N LEU A 152 -4.65 9.34 20.57
CA LEU A 152 -3.90 8.39 19.74
C LEU A 152 -3.64 7.05 20.47
N THR A 153 -3.34 7.09 21.76
CA THR A 153 -3.19 5.89 22.60
C THR A 153 -4.46 5.03 22.57
N THR A 154 -5.61 5.67 22.78
CA THR A 154 -6.91 4.98 22.80
C THR A 154 -7.27 4.45 21.42
N ASP A 155 -7.14 5.30 20.39
CA ASP A 155 -7.55 4.97 19.03
C ASP A 155 -6.61 3.99 18.32
N SER A 156 -5.34 3.95 18.68
CA SER A 156 -4.40 2.93 18.17
C SER A 156 -4.63 1.54 18.78
N GLY A 157 -5.43 1.45 19.85
CA GLY A 157 -5.75 0.21 20.55
C GLY A 157 -4.67 -0.24 21.53
N PHE A 158 -3.90 0.69 22.10
CA PHE A 158 -2.97 0.38 23.19
C PHE A 158 -3.75 -0.14 24.42
N PRO A 159 -3.26 -1.17 25.14
CA PRO A 159 -3.99 -1.79 26.25
C PRO A 159 -3.91 -0.95 27.55
N LEU A 160 -4.54 0.23 27.53
CA LEU A 160 -4.48 1.20 28.63
C LEU A 160 -5.04 0.64 29.94
N THR A 161 -6.11 -0.14 29.88
CA THR A 161 -6.73 -0.75 31.07
C THR A 161 -5.80 -1.72 31.77
N ALA A 162 -5.04 -2.52 31.01
CA ALA A 162 -4.05 -3.44 31.57
C ALA A 162 -2.86 -2.69 32.18
N LEU A 163 -2.44 -1.58 31.57
CA LEU A 163 -1.41 -0.72 32.13
C LEU A 163 -1.87 -0.07 33.44
N GLU A 164 -3.09 0.48 33.47
CA GLU A 164 -3.67 1.11 34.67
C GLU A 164 -3.79 0.09 35.82
N GLU A 165 -4.26 -1.13 35.55
CA GLU A 165 -4.35 -2.19 36.54
C GLU A 165 -2.96 -2.60 37.08
N ALA A 166 -1.95 -2.71 36.21
CA ALA A 166 -0.58 -3.02 36.63
C ALA A 166 -0.01 -1.92 37.53
N VAL A 167 -0.22 -0.65 37.15
CA VAL A 167 0.23 0.52 37.89
C VAL A 167 -0.46 0.66 39.26
N ASP A 168 -1.77 0.44 39.35
CA ASP A 168 -2.52 0.48 40.62
C ASP A 168 -2.07 -0.63 41.59
N LYS A 169 -1.69 -1.80 41.05
CA LYS A 169 -1.20 -2.94 41.84
C LYS A 169 0.31 -2.93 42.12
N ASP A 170 1.03 -1.90 41.65
CA ASP A 170 2.50 -1.85 41.63
C ASP A 170 3.13 -3.12 41.01
N GLY A 171 2.44 -3.69 40.02
CA GLY A 171 2.80 -4.93 39.35
C GLY A 171 3.48 -4.70 38.00
N PRO A 172 4.01 -5.79 37.40
CA PRO A 172 4.66 -5.71 36.11
C PRO A 172 3.64 -5.54 34.98
N PHE A 173 4.05 -4.84 33.93
CA PHE A 173 3.32 -4.72 32.67
C PHE A 173 4.22 -5.10 31.51
N SER A 174 3.69 -5.90 30.58
CA SER A 174 4.38 -6.29 29.36
C SER A 174 3.45 -6.17 28.17
N TYR A 175 3.90 -5.53 27.10
CA TYR A 175 3.13 -5.40 25.87
C TYR A 175 4.02 -5.55 24.64
N TYR A 176 3.69 -6.54 23.81
CA TYR A 176 4.37 -6.78 22.56
C TYR A 176 4.08 -5.64 21.57
N PHE A 177 5.12 -4.91 21.19
CA PHE A 177 5.06 -3.72 20.35
C PHE A 177 6.04 -3.85 19.15
N PRO A 178 5.76 -4.76 18.20
CA PRO A 178 6.65 -5.01 17.07
C PRO A 178 6.52 -3.96 15.99
N SER A 179 7.64 -3.53 15.41
CA SER A 179 7.66 -2.90 14.10
C SER A 179 7.50 -3.96 13.01
N THR A 180 6.89 -3.57 11.89
CA THR A 180 6.57 -4.51 10.81
C THR A 180 7.17 -4.03 9.50
N ALA A 181 7.96 -4.89 8.85
CA ALA A 181 8.46 -4.64 7.50
C ALA A 181 7.33 -4.90 6.48
N VAL A 182 7.01 -3.89 5.67
CA VAL A 182 6.03 -4.01 4.58
C VAL A 182 6.72 -3.86 3.23
N PRO A 183 6.34 -4.64 2.20
CA PRO A 183 6.92 -4.53 0.86
C PRO A 183 6.80 -3.11 0.27
N VAL A 184 7.84 -2.68 -0.43
CA VAL A 184 7.91 -1.42 -1.15
C VAL A 184 7.93 -1.68 -2.65
N LEU A 185 7.24 -0.84 -3.43
CA LEU A 185 7.38 -0.84 -4.88
C LEU A 185 8.76 -0.31 -5.25
N PHE A 186 9.56 -1.10 -5.97
CA PHE A 186 10.96 -0.75 -6.27
C PHE A 186 11.75 -0.56 -4.97
N HIS A 187 12.63 0.45 -4.87
CA HIS A 187 13.40 0.73 -3.66
C HIS A 187 12.87 1.94 -2.89
N GLU A 188 12.86 1.87 -1.56
CA GLU A 188 12.53 3.00 -0.68
C GLU A 188 13.37 4.25 -1.00
N SER A 189 14.67 4.06 -1.22
CA SER A 189 15.60 5.16 -1.52
C SER A 189 15.19 5.95 -2.77
N THR A 190 14.63 5.30 -3.79
CA THR A 190 14.18 5.96 -5.01
C THR A 190 13.02 6.92 -4.72
N TRP A 191 12.09 6.54 -3.86
CA TRP A 191 10.96 7.38 -3.48
C TRP A 191 11.37 8.55 -2.56
N VAL A 192 12.27 8.29 -1.62
CA VAL A 192 12.83 9.33 -0.74
C VAL A 192 13.60 10.37 -1.55
N GLN A 193 14.35 9.96 -2.57
CA GLN A 193 15.14 10.87 -3.42
C GLN A 193 14.30 11.82 -4.26
N ILE A 194 13.12 11.39 -4.73
CA ILE A 194 12.25 12.22 -5.58
C ILE A 194 11.35 13.17 -4.78
N SER A 195 11.27 13.02 -3.46
CA SER A 195 10.42 13.88 -2.65
C SER A 195 10.89 15.34 -2.70
N THR A 196 9.91 16.23 -2.82
CA THR A 196 10.09 17.68 -2.78
C THR A 196 10.13 18.21 -1.35
N GLN A 197 9.63 17.43 -0.37
CA GLN A 197 9.46 17.82 1.03
C GLN A 197 10.63 17.36 1.92
N LYS A 198 11.86 17.68 1.52
CA LYS A 198 13.11 17.18 2.14
C LYS A 198 13.25 17.38 3.65
N ARG A 199 12.55 18.36 4.23
CA ARG A 199 12.61 18.67 5.67
C ARG A 199 11.53 17.96 6.50
N ARG A 200 10.54 17.33 5.86
CA ARG A 200 9.39 16.70 6.52
C ARG A 200 9.43 15.17 6.50
N HIS A 201 10.52 14.58 6.02
CA HIS A 201 10.70 13.14 6.01
C HIS A 201 12.04 12.77 6.65
N GLU A 202 12.05 11.87 7.63
CA GLU A 202 13.27 11.42 8.34
C GLU A 202 14.08 10.41 7.50
N GLY A 203 14.06 10.59 6.17
CA GLY A 203 14.62 9.63 5.21
C GLY A 203 13.79 8.36 5.03
N ASN A 204 12.54 8.36 5.49
CA ASN A 204 11.65 7.19 5.50
C ASN A 204 10.47 7.37 4.52
N LEU A 205 10.12 6.33 3.77
CA LEU A 205 9.03 6.37 2.78
C LEU A 205 7.65 6.63 3.39
N ILE A 206 7.37 6.17 4.62
CA ILE A 206 6.09 6.46 5.28
C ILE A 206 5.95 7.96 5.44
N ASP A 207 6.97 8.65 5.93
CA ASP A 207 6.93 10.10 6.09
C ASP A 207 6.81 10.80 4.73
N VAL A 208 7.50 10.31 3.70
CA VAL A 208 7.37 10.84 2.34
C VAL A 208 5.92 10.74 1.85
N ILE A 209 5.27 9.59 2.01
CA ILE A 209 3.87 9.40 1.59
C ILE A 209 2.92 10.30 2.39
N LEU A 210 3.17 10.51 3.68
CA LEU A 210 2.34 11.36 4.52
C LEU A 210 2.49 12.85 4.18
N HIS A 211 3.69 13.29 3.79
CA HIS A 211 3.99 14.72 3.66
C HIS A 211 4.11 15.23 2.22
N ASP A 212 4.31 14.35 1.24
CA ASP A 212 4.46 14.71 -0.17
C ASP A 212 3.33 14.08 -1.00
N ARG A 213 2.26 14.88 -1.21
CA ARG A 213 1.05 14.48 -1.92
C ARG A 213 1.33 14.02 -3.35
N ASP A 214 2.31 14.59 -4.03
CA ASP A 214 2.62 14.22 -5.41
C ASP A 214 3.37 12.89 -5.47
N VAL A 215 4.25 12.63 -4.51
CA VAL A 215 4.85 11.30 -4.35
C VAL A 215 3.78 10.27 -3.99
N ALA A 216 2.85 10.56 -3.08
CA ALA A 216 1.74 9.65 -2.76
C ALA A 216 0.90 9.33 -4.01
N ARG A 217 0.57 10.34 -4.84
CA ARG A 217 -0.12 10.14 -6.12
C ARG A 217 0.65 9.23 -7.06
N LEU A 218 1.94 9.48 -7.25
CA LEU A 218 2.78 8.67 -8.12
C LEU A 218 2.92 7.24 -7.59
N TYR A 219 3.11 7.05 -6.28
CA TYR A 219 3.17 5.72 -5.66
C TYR A 219 1.89 4.92 -5.89
N SER A 220 0.72 5.54 -5.65
CA SER A 220 -0.59 4.95 -5.92
C SER A 220 -0.83 4.69 -7.42
N ALA A 221 -0.24 5.49 -8.32
CA ALA A 221 -0.29 5.26 -9.75
C ALA A 221 0.50 4.01 -10.16
N MET A 222 1.77 3.95 -9.75
CA MET A 222 2.68 2.85 -10.07
C MET A 222 2.18 1.52 -9.51
N ALA A 223 1.50 1.53 -8.35
CA ALA A 223 0.87 0.35 -7.77
C ALA A 223 -0.23 -0.30 -8.65
N LYS A 224 -0.84 0.47 -9.56
CA LYS A 224 -1.92 0.00 -10.45
C LYS A 224 -1.42 -0.37 -11.84
N ILE A 225 -0.14 -0.13 -12.13
CA ILE A 225 0.50 -0.42 -13.41
C ILE A 225 1.10 -1.82 -13.33
N ASP A 226 1.01 -2.58 -14.42
CA ASP A 226 1.59 -3.91 -14.46
C ASP A 226 3.12 -3.88 -14.37
N SER A 227 3.71 -4.97 -13.86
CA SER A 227 5.14 -5.03 -13.54
C SER A 227 6.08 -4.65 -14.70
N GLU A 228 5.82 -5.12 -15.92
CA GLU A 228 6.68 -4.84 -17.09
C GLU A 228 6.64 -3.35 -17.45
N THR A 229 5.43 -2.77 -17.51
CA THR A 229 5.25 -1.34 -17.76
C THR A 229 5.85 -0.49 -16.65
N GLY A 230 5.65 -0.88 -15.39
CA GLY A 230 6.19 -0.18 -14.23
C GLY A 230 7.72 -0.15 -14.21
N LEU A 231 8.36 -1.28 -14.49
CA LEU A 231 9.82 -1.36 -14.62
C LEU A 231 10.34 -0.49 -15.75
N SER A 232 9.71 -0.55 -16.93
CA SER A 232 10.10 0.30 -18.06
C SER A 232 10.01 1.78 -17.71
N LEU A 233 8.98 2.20 -16.98
CA LEU A 233 8.78 3.58 -16.54
C LEU A 233 9.80 4.04 -15.49
N VAL A 234 10.21 3.15 -14.58
CA VAL A 234 11.26 3.43 -13.59
C VAL A 234 12.64 3.52 -14.25
N GLU A 235 12.90 2.68 -15.24
CA GLU A 235 14.14 2.73 -16.03
C GLU A 235 14.19 3.98 -16.92
N SER A 236 13.10 4.27 -17.63
CA SER A 236 12.97 5.46 -18.47
C SER A 236 11.49 5.84 -18.65
N PRO A 237 11.06 7.03 -18.19
CA PRO A 237 11.90 8.21 -17.95
C PRO A 237 12.42 8.34 -16.51
N GLY A 238 12.04 7.43 -15.61
CA GLY A 238 12.34 7.50 -14.19
C GLY A 238 11.30 8.27 -13.38
N LEU A 239 11.19 7.92 -12.09
CA LEU A 239 10.16 8.45 -11.19
C LEU A 239 10.22 9.98 -11.03
N GLY A 240 11.40 10.59 -11.11
CA GLY A 240 11.56 12.04 -11.00
C GLY A 240 10.83 12.80 -12.12
N LYS A 241 10.92 12.34 -13.37
CA LYS A 241 10.19 12.96 -14.50
C LYS A 241 8.68 12.68 -14.37
N LEU A 242 8.32 11.46 -13.95
CA LEU A 242 6.94 11.05 -13.77
C LEU A 242 6.21 11.81 -12.65
N LEU A 243 6.92 12.35 -11.66
CA LEU A 243 6.33 13.10 -10.56
C LEU A 243 5.45 14.26 -11.05
N SER A 244 5.92 14.98 -12.08
CA SER A 244 5.19 16.09 -12.71
C SER A 244 3.82 15.70 -13.32
N VAL A 245 3.67 14.42 -13.70
CA VAL A 245 2.46 13.87 -14.31
C VAL A 245 1.79 12.82 -13.41
N GLY A 246 2.26 12.64 -12.18
CA GLY A 246 1.85 11.57 -11.26
C GLY A 246 0.36 11.63 -10.94
N GLY A 247 -0.22 12.82 -10.87
CA GLY A 247 -1.66 13.01 -10.71
C GLY A 247 -2.47 12.41 -11.86
N VAL A 248 -2.12 12.73 -13.11
CA VAL A 248 -2.79 12.22 -14.31
C VAL A 248 -2.58 10.70 -14.42
N LEU A 249 -1.35 10.24 -14.17
CA LEU A 249 -1.00 8.82 -14.17
C LEU A 249 -1.80 8.03 -13.12
N ASN A 250 -2.04 8.58 -11.93
CA ASN A 250 -2.84 7.93 -10.89
C ASN A 250 -4.30 7.68 -11.31
N PHE A 251 -4.86 8.56 -12.14
CA PHE A 251 -6.22 8.42 -12.67
C PHE A 251 -6.27 7.53 -13.91
N TYR A 252 -5.37 7.73 -14.88
CA TYR A 252 -5.53 7.21 -16.25
C TYR A 252 -4.40 6.25 -16.67
N GLY A 253 -3.40 6.02 -15.82
CA GLY A 253 -2.24 5.18 -16.12
C GLY A 253 -2.50 3.67 -16.09
N SER A 254 -3.60 3.23 -15.47
CA SER A 254 -3.91 1.79 -15.28
C SER A 254 -4.16 0.99 -16.57
N GLN A 255 -4.22 1.65 -17.72
CA GLN A 255 -4.41 1.00 -19.03
C GLN A 255 -3.17 1.16 -19.94
N LEU A 256 -2.09 1.74 -19.43
CA LEU A 256 -0.83 1.77 -20.14
C LEU A 256 -0.21 0.37 -20.11
N CYS A 257 0.23 -0.08 -21.28
CA CYS A 257 0.92 -1.34 -21.44
C CYS A 257 2.18 -1.11 -22.28
N ILE A 258 3.35 -1.40 -21.75
CA ILE A 258 4.60 -1.45 -22.52
C ILE A 258 4.98 -2.91 -22.70
N ARG A 259 5.15 -3.34 -23.95
CA ARG A 259 5.62 -4.68 -24.29
C ARG A 259 6.77 -4.60 -25.26
N SER A 260 7.86 -5.29 -24.96
CA SER A 260 9.05 -5.31 -25.83
C SER A 260 9.54 -3.90 -26.21
N GLY A 261 9.58 -2.99 -25.24
CA GLY A 261 10.05 -1.60 -25.45
C GLY A 261 9.09 -0.69 -26.23
N ARG A 262 7.81 -1.07 -26.37
CA ARG A 262 6.80 -0.33 -27.14
C ARG A 262 5.50 -0.18 -26.34
N VAL A 263 4.91 1.01 -26.39
CA VAL A 263 3.56 1.25 -25.86
C VAL A 263 2.53 0.57 -26.75
N ILE A 264 1.72 -0.32 -26.18
CA ILE A 264 0.57 -0.92 -26.84
C ILE A 264 -0.59 0.07 -26.78
N VAL A 265 -0.79 0.77 -27.89
CA VAL A 265 -1.82 1.80 -28.02
C VAL A 265 -3.20 1.20 -28.35
N PRO A 266 -4.31 1.87 -27.97
CA PRO A 266 -5.64 1.48 -28.40
C PRO A 266 -5.71 1.41 -29.93
N GLY A 267 -6.25 0.31 -30.44
CA GLY A 267 -6.35 0.03 -31.88
C GLY A 267 -5.15 -0.73 -32.47
N GLY A 268 -4.09 -0.95 -31.68
CA GLY A 268 -2.92 -1.73 -32.08
C GLY A 268 -2.00 -1.02 -33.07
N SER A 269 -1.22 -1.81 -33.83
CA SER A 269 -0.19 -1.32 -34.76
C SER A 269 -0.71 -0.30 -35.77
N ASP A 270 -1.93 -0.52 -36.27
CA ASP A 270 -2.53 0.28 -37.33
C ASP A 270 -2.88 1.70 -36.84
N ALA A 271 -3.04 1.87 -35.52
CA ALA A 271 -3.33 3.14 -34.88
C ALA A 271 -2.08 3.93 -34.48
N GLU A 272 -0.88 3.33 -34.54
CA GLU A 272 0.36 3.96 -34.04
C GLU A 272 0.66 5.29 -34.71
N ALA A 273 0.40 5.42 -36.01
CA ALA A 273 0.64 6.67 -36.75
C ALA A 273 -0.28 7.78 -36.25
N GLY A 274 -1.57 7.49 -36.02
CA GLY A 274 -2.53 8.46 -35.49
C GLY A 274 -2.21 8.86 -34.05
N TRP A 275 -1.80 7.91 -33.21
CA TRP A 275 -1.35 8.20 -31.85
C TRP A 275 -0.05 8.99 -31.82
N THR A 276 0.90 8.71 -32.73
CA THR A 276 2.14 9.49 -32.85
C THR A 276 1.84 10.94 -33.20
N ASP A 277 0.92 11.15 -34.14
CA ASP A 277 0.47 12.47 -34.59
C ASP A 277 -0.29 13.24 -33.48
N LEU A 278 -1.12 12.55 -32.70
CA LEU A 278 -1.79 13.16 -31.54
C LEU A 278 -0.87 13.42 -30.36
N VAL A 279 0.00 12.50 -29.98
CA VAL A 279 0.86 12.64 -28.79
C VAL A 279 2.08 13.51 -29.10
N GLY A 280 2.55 13.53 -30.35
CA GLY A 280 3.80 14.18 -30.75
C GLY A 280 5.05 13.36 -30.38
N ALA A 281 4.89 12.07 -30.06
CA ALA A 281 5.97 11.13 -29.78
C ALA A 281 5.57 9.74 -30.24
N SER A 282 6.54 8.91 -30.62
CA SER A 282 6.26 7.55 -31.12
C SER A 282 5.99 6.57 -29.97
N PRO A 283 5.03 5.63 -30.11
CA PRO A 283 4.88 4.50 -29.19
C PRO A 283 6.14 3.63 -29.03
N ARG A 284 7.09 3.74 -29.96
CA ARG A 284 8.42 3.11 -29.90
C ARG A 284 9.41 3.80 -28.96
N SER A 285 9.03 4.96 -28.42
CA SER A 285 9.76 5.72 -27.41
C SER A 285 8.88 5.89 -26.17
N PRO A 286 8.69 4.83 -25.34
CA PRO A 286 7.68 4.85 -24.27
C PRO A 286 7.81 6.01 -23.30
N ALA A 287 9.04 6.39 -22.95
CA ALA A 287 9.31 7.47 -22.03
C ALA A 287 8.73 8.81 -22.50
N ASP A 288 8.99 9.19 -23.76
CA ASP A 288 8.48 10.43 -24.35
C ASP A 288 7.00 10.32 -24.66
N PHE A 289 6.55 9.18 -25.19
CA PHE A 289 5.13 8.93 -25.48
C PHE A 289 4.26 9.13 -24.23
N ILE A 290 4.60 8.47 -23.13
CA ILE A 290 3.79 8.52 -21.90
C ILE A 290 3.89 9.91 -21.26
N THR A 291 5.07 10.52 -21.21
CA THR A 291 5.21 11.86 -20.64
C THR A 291 4.37 12.88 -21.43
N HIS A 292 4.42 12.84 -22.77
CA HIS A 292 3.65 13.73 -23.62
C HIS A 292 2.15 13.44 -23.54
N LEU A 293 1.76 12.17 -23.55
CA LEU A 293 0.36 11.75 -23.41
C LEU A 293 -0.27 12.30 -22.13
N MET A 294 0.46 12.21 -21.00
CA MET A 294 -0.03 12.65 -19.70
C MET A 294 -0.01 14.18 -19.54
N ALA A 295 0.92 14.87 -20.19
CA ALA A 295 1.02 16.33 -20.11
C ALA A 295 0.08 17.05 -21.09
N LYS A 296 -0.23 16.43 -22.24
CA LYS A 296 -0.95 17.07 -23.33
C LYS A 296 -2.35 17.51 -22.91
N ASP A 297 -2.67 18.77 -23.26
CA ASP A 297 -3.95 19.41 -22.99
C ASP A 297 -4.38 19.22 -21.53
N ASN A 298 -3.48 19.49 -20.57
CA ASN A 298 -3.75 19.33 -19.13
C ASN A 298 -4.22 17.90 -18.73
N GLY A 299 -3.69 16.90 -19.41
CA GLY A 299 -3.95 15.46 -19.19
C GLY A 299 -5.20 14.92 -19.86
N TRP A 300 -5.90 15.72 -20.67
CA TRP A 300 -7.13 15.28 -21.30
C TRP A 300 -6.91 14.30 -22.45
N LEU A 301 -5.75 14.31 -23.11
CA LEU A 301 -5.42 13.24 -24.04
C LEU A 301 -5.27 11.88 -23.34
N ALA A 302 -4.78 11.86 -22.09
CA ALA A 302 -4.72 10.65 -21.29
C ALA A 302 -6.11 10.12 -20.90
N VAL A 303 -7.09 11.02 -20.68
CA VAL A 303 -8.51 10.62 -20.49
C VAL A 303 -9.01 9.90 -21.73
N TYR A 304 -8.82 10.51 -22.90
CA TYR A 304 -9.24 9.93 -24.18
C TYR A 304 -8.57 8.57 -24.44
N TYR A 305 -7.28 8.46 -24.14
CA TYR A 305 -6.55 7.19 -24.20
C TYR A 305 -7.13 6.13 -23.26
N ASP A 306 -7.36 6.43 -21.98
CA ASP A 306 -7.90 5.48 -20.99
C ASP A 306 -9.29 5.01 -21.39
N VAL A 307 -10.12 5.89 -21.91
CA VAL A 307 -11.46 5.55 -22.43
C VAL A 307 -11.37 4.58 -23.61
N LEU A 308 -10.55 4.90 -24.62
CA LEU A 308 -10.36 4.02 -25.77
C LEU A 308 -9.71 2.68 -25.37
N ALA A 309 -8.81 2.66 -24.40
CA ALA A 309 -8.17 1.42 -23.97
C ALA A 309 -9.14 0.42 -23.31
N ARG A 310 -10.28 0.91 -22.80
CA ARG A 310 -11.28 0.10 -22.07
C ARG A 310 -12.31 -0.59 -22.95
N VAL A 311 -12.48 -0.14 -24.19
CA VAL A 311 -13.41 -0.78 -25.14
C VAL A 311 -12.76 -2.00 -25.80
N ASP A 312 -13.57 -2.87 -26.41
CA ASP A 312 -13.04 -4.05 -27.09
C ASP A 312 -12.18 -3.69 -28.32
N LEU A 313 -11.31 -4.61 -28.74
CA LEU A 313 -10.35 -4.36 -29.81
C LEU A 313 -11.01 -3.98 -31.16
N THR A 314 -12.21 -4.47 -31.44
CA THR A 314 -12.93 -4.16 -32.68
C THR A 314 -13.39 -2.70 -32.66
N GLN A 315 -13.96 -2.27 -31.54
CA GLN A 315 -14.35 -0.88 -31.31
C GLN A 315 -13.13 0.03 -31.30
N GLN A 316 -12.04 -0.36 -30.63
CA GLN A 316 -10.79 0.39 -30.64
C GLN A 316 -10.32 0.65 -32.07
N ARG A 317 -10.18 -0.40 -32.89
CA ARG A 317 -9.74 -0.29 -34.28
C ARG A 317 -10.62 0.65 -35.09
N HIS A 318 -11.94 0.60 -34.91
CA HIS A 318 -12.87 1.48 -35.60
C HIS A 318 -12.69 2.94 -35.20
N LEU A 319 -12.59 3.22 -33.89
CA LEU A 319 -12.46 4.57 -33.33
C LEU A 319 -11.08 5.19 -33.62
N THR A 320 -10.04 4.35 -33.72
CA THR A 320 -8.65 4.81 -33.91
C THR A 320 -8.22 4.88 -35.38
N GLN A 321 -9.13 4.63 -36.33
CA GLN A 321 -8.86 4.81 -37.76
C GLN A 321 -8.41 6.24 -38.06
N SER A 322 -7.46 6.41 -38.99
CA SER A 322 -7.14 7.74 -39.52
C SER A 322 -8.17 8.14 -40.58
N PRO A 323 -8.68 9.39 -40.60
CA PRO A 323 -8.37 10.51 -39.70
C PRO A 323 -9.28 10.59 -38.45
N ARG A 324 -10.18 9.61 -38.26
CA ARG A 324 -11.22 9.59 -37.22
C ARG A 324 -10.66 9.81 -35.81
N LEU A 325 -9.55 9.16 -35.44
CA LEU A 325 -8.94 9.30 -34.11
C LEU A 325 -8.72 10.76 -33.71
N ARG A 326 -8.11 11.54 -34.62
CA ARG A 326 -7.83 12.96 -34.41
C ARG A 326 -9.12 13.79 -34.41
N GLN A 327 -10.02 13.53 -35.35
CA GLN A 327 -11.28 14.26 -35.45
C GLN A 327 -12.14 14.11 -34.18
N LEU A 328 -12.23 12.89 -33.63
CA LEU A 328 -12.95 12.62 -32.39
C LEU A 328 -12.29 13.32 -31.20
N TYR A 329 -10.95 13.29 -31.12
CA TYR A 329 -10.23 14.00 -30.06
C TYR A 329 -10.42 15.53 -30.16
N ASP A 330 -10.33 16.11 -31.35
CA ASP A 330 -10.53 17.54 -31.56
C ASP A 330 -11.97 17.97 -31.21
N ALA A 331 -12.97 17.14 -31.56
CA ALA A 331 -14.36 17.36 -31.15
C ALA A 331 -14.51 17.30 -29.62
N TYR A 332 -13.94 16.29 -28.97
CA TYR A 332 -13.90 16.18 -27.52
C TYR A 332 -13.25 17.40 -26.86
N ARG A 333 -12.14 17.89 -27.43
CA ARG A 333 -11.43 19.07 -26.94
C ARG A 333 -12.21 20.37 -27.08
N SER A 334 -12.92 20.52 -28.20
CA SER A 334 -13.69 21.73 -28.49
C SER A 334 -14.87 21.95 -27.54
N ALA A 335 -15.32 20.91 -26.84
CA ALA A 335 -16.45 20.97 -25.90
C ALA A 335 -16.14 21.67 -24.55
N GLY A 336 -14.94 22.21 -24.35
CA GLY A 336 -14.58 22.97 -23.14
C GLY A 336 -13.67 22.18 -22.20
N ILE A 337 -12.42 22.00 -22.61
CA ILE A 337 -11.37 21.39 -21.78
C ILE A 337 -10.76 22.45 -20.85
N GLU A 338 -11.53 22.87 -19.85
CA GLU A 338 -11.05 23.57 -18.66
C GLU A 338 -12.07 23.33 -17.54
N PRO A 339 -11.67 22.93 -16.32
CA PRO A 339 -10.31 22.85 -15.78
C PRO A 339 -9.64 21.46 -15.90
N SER A 340 -8.40 21.36 -15.40
CA SER A 340 -7.57 20.12 -15.34
C SER A 340 -8.34 18.80 -15.13
N SER A 341 -7.88 17.75 -15.83
CA SER A 341 -8.47 16.41 -15.84
C SER A 341 -8.47 15.68 -14.48
N ILE A 342 -7.75 16.21 -13.48
CA ILE A 342 -7.57 15.59 -12.15
C ILE A 342 -8.24 16.35 -10.99
N ARG A 343 -9.05 17.39 -11.27
CA ARG A 343 -9.71 18.18 -10.19
C ARG A 343 -10.85 17.45 -9.46
N SER A 344 -11.32 16.33 -9.98
CA SER A 344 -12.40 15.53 -9.37
C SER A 344 -11.82 14.30 -8.66
N VAL A 345 -12.53 13.80 -7.65
CA VAL A 345 -12.26 12.48 -7.04
C VAL A 345 -12.57 11.34 -8.04
N PHE A 346 -13.47 11.61 -8.99
CA PHE A 346 -13.90 10.63 -9.99
C PHE A 346 -13.18 10.83 -11.32
N ARG A 347 -12.94 9.71 -12.01
CA ARG A 347 -12.48 9.71 -13.41
C ARG A 347 -13.51 10.45 -14.28
N LYS A 348 -13.02 11.25 -15.21
CA LYS A 348 -13.84 11.90 -16.25
C LYS A 348 -13.86 11.05 -17.52
N GLY A 349 -14.73 11.37 -18.48
CA GLY A 349 -14.72 10.73 -19.80
C GLY A 349 -15.55 9.45 -19.91
N SER A 350 -16.23 9.00 -18.85
CA SER A 350 -17.11 7.81 -18.93
C SER A 350 -18.26 7.99 -19.93
N GLU A 351 -18.68 9.23 -20.14
CA GLU A 351 -19.71 9.63 -21.11
C GLU A 351 -19.30 9.42 -22.56
N LEU A 352 -17.99 9.36 -22.86
CA LEU A 352 -17.49 9.16 -24.23
C LEU A 352 -17.85 7.80 -24.83
N LEU A 353 -18.20 6.83 -23.98
CA LEU A 353 -18.58 5.48 -24.39
C LEU A 353 -20.09 5.31 -24.65
N VAL A 354 -20.87 6.37 -24.47
CA VAL A 354 -22.33 6.38 -24.68
C VAL A 354 -22.70 6.92 -26.08
N LEU A 355 -21.70 7.27 -26.90
CA LEU A 355 -21.87 7.85 -28.24
C LEU A 355 -21.97 6.80 -29.35
#